data_AF-A0A1B6LSY5-F1
#
_entry.id   AF-A0A1B6LSY5-F1
#
_cell.length_a   1.000
_cell.length_b   1.000
_cell.length_c   1.000
_cell.angle_alpha   90.00
_cell.angle_beta   90.00
_cell.angle_gamma   90.00
#
_symmetry.space_group_name_H-M   'P 1'
#
loop_
_entity.id
_entity.type
_entity.pdbx_description
1 polymer ?
#
loop_
_entity_poly.entity_id
_entity_poly.type
_entity_poly.pdbx_seq_one_letter_code
_entity_poly.pdbx_strand_id
1 'polypeptide(L)'
;PATLLADDSLKINAEYYISRVIIPPLDRCFSLIGAHIAMWYSEMPRKQHLYLPSTSSEGGKKATISQYFVTCNCAVCEHVTTSGICPACQQQPQCLATTLAGKIRAWERKVALVNKICQSCCGRPSEIDCLSLDCPVLYRRHQAHKDFKQADYIRDLQQQYLSF
;
A
#
# COMPACT_ATOMS: atom_id res chain seq x y z
N PRO A 1 6.09 17.45 -5.94
CA PRO A 1 5.86 16.71 -4.68
C PRO A 1 4.47 17.00 -4.08
N ALA A 2 4.10 18.27 -3.93
CA ALA A 2 2.78 18.66 -3.40
C ALA A 2 1.59 18.10 -4.21
N THR A 3 1.67 18.12 -5.54
CA THR A 3 0.63 17.56 -6.43
C THR A 3 0.42 16.06 -6.21
N LEU A 4 1.50 15.29 -6.03
CA LEU A 4 1.43 13.85 -5.75
C LEU A 4 0.88 13.54 -4.35
N LEU A 5 0.99 14.48 -3.40
CA LEU A 5 0.36 14.37 -2.09
C LEU A 5 -1.12 14.80 -2.11
N ALA A 6 -1.51 15.69 -3.02
CA ALA A 6 -2.89 16.16 -3.14
C ALA A 6 -3.79 15.16 -3.89
N ASP A 7 -3.24 14.41 -4.83
CA ASP A 7 -3.99 13.49 -5.69
C ASP A 7 -3.66 12.04 -5.38
N ASP A 8 -4.65 11.31 -4.82
CA ASP A 8 -4.54 9.89 -4.48
C ASP A 8 -4.51 8.97 -5.72
N SER A 9 -4.92 9.47 -6.89
CA SER A 9 -4.92 8.70 -8.14
C SER A 9 -3.53 8.60 -8.78
N LEU A 10 -2.63 9.54 -8.44
CA LEU A 10 -1.26 9.55 -8.96
C LEU A 10 -0.41 8.48 -8.28
N LYS A 11 0.22 7.64 -9.09
CA LYS A 11 1.16 6.60 -8.64
C LYS A 11 2.55 6.86 -9.19
N ILE A 12 3.55 6.50 -8.40
CA ILE A 12 4.95 6.55 -8.84
C ILE A 12 5.16 5.47 -9.91
N ASN A 13 5.80 5.84 -11.03
CA ASN A 13 6.22 4.89 -12.04
C ASN A 13 7.47 4.12 -11.55
N ALA A 14 7.24 3.07 -10.75
CA ALA A 14 8.32 2.27 -10.19
C ALA A 14 9.25 1.67 -11.25
N GLU A 15 8.69 1.18 -12.38
CA GLU A 15 9.49 0.59 -13.46
C GLU A 15 10.49 1.60 -14.03
N TYR A 16 10.09 2.85 -14.22
CA TYR A 16 10.99 3.91 -14.68
C TYR A 16 12.14 4.13 -13.69
N TYR A 17 11.85 4.31 -12.39
CA TYR A 17 12.89 4.55 -11.40
C TYR A 17 13.83 3.34 -11.25
N ILE A 18 13.28 2.13 -11.25
CA ILE A 18 14.09 0.92 -11.14
C ILE A 18 14.99 0.77 -12.37
N SER A 19 14.40 0.75 -13.58
CA SER A 19 15.14 0.50 -14.83
C SER A 19 16.06 1.63 -15.28
N ARG A 20 15.67 2.89 -15.08
CA ARG A 20 16.41 4.04 -15.62
C ARG A 20 17.28 4.76 -14.59
N VAL A 21 16.99 4.64 -13.30
CA VAL A 21 17.71 5.38 -12.25
C VAL A 21 18.51 4.46 -11.34
N ILE A 22 17.93 3.37 -10.86
CA ILE A 22 18.53 2.50 -9.84
C ILE A 22 19.44 1.43 -10.48
N ILE A 23 18.97 0.75 -11.52
CA ILE A 23 19.73 -0.34 -12.15
C ILE A 23 21.05 0.16 -12.76
N PRO A 24 21.12 1.25 -13.55
CA PRO A 24 22.36 1.66 -14.21
C PRO A 24 23.56 1.92 -13.28
N PRO A 25 23.44 2.60 -12.12
CA PRO A 25 24.56 2.75 -11.20
C PRO A 25 24.93 1.44 -10.50
N LEU A 26 23.96 0.62 -10.12
CA LEU A 26 24.25 -0.65 -9.48
C LEU A 26 24.95 -1.60 -10.47
N ASP A 27 24.48 -1.69 -11.71
CA ASP A 27 25.05 -2.56 -12.74
C ASP A 27 26.52 -2.23 -13.01
N ARG A 28 26.89 -0.93 -13.03
CA ARG A 28 28.29 -0.50 -13.13
C ARG A 28 29.16 -1.01 -11.97
N CYS A 29 28.66 -1.02 -10.75
CA CYS A 29 29.41 -1.48 -9.58
C CYS A 29 29.54 -3.00 -9.54
N PHE A 30 28.45 -3.74 -9.76
CA PHE A 30 28.42 -5.19 -9.61
C PHE A 30 28.95 -5.95 -10.83
N SER A 31 28.97 -5.32 -12.02
CA SER A 31 29.64 -5.90 -13.20
C SER A 31 31.13 -6.15 -12.95
N LEU A 32 31.77 -5.41 -12.03
CA LEU A 32 33.17 -5.63 -11.63
C LEU A 32 33.40 -7.00 -10.96
N ILE A 33 32.34 -7.59 -10.40
CA ILE A 33 32.36 -8.90 -9.73
C ILE A 33 31.63 -9.95 -10.59
N GLY A 34 31.34 -9.61 -11.86
CA GLY A 34 30.66 -10.50 -12.81
C GLY A 34 29.15 -10.66 -12.57
N ALA A 35 28.51 -9.74 -11.83
CA ALA A 35 27.07 -9.78 -11.59
C ALA A 35 26.32 -8.74 -12.44
N HIS A 36 25.31 -9.18 -13.20
CA HIS A 36 24.47 -8.35 -14.06
C HIS A 36 23.08 -8.13 -13.44
N ILE A 37 22.83 -6.91 -12.97
CA ILE A 37 21.62 -6.60 -12.20
C ILE A 37 20.40 -6.44 -13.09
N ALA A 38 20.58 -5.97 -14.32
CA ALA A 38 19.48 -5.85 -15.27
C ALA A 38 18.85 -7.22 -15.58
N MET A 39 19.69 -8.24 -15.78
CA MET A 39 19.24 -9.64 -15.96
C MET A 39 18.59 -10.17 -14.70
N TRP A 40 19.19 -9.94 -13.54
CA TRP A 40 18.60 -10.39 -12.29
C TRP A 40 17.22 -9.77 -12.02
N TYR A 41 17.02 -8.48 -12.35
CA TYR A 41 15.74 -7.82 -12.21
C TYR A 41 14.67 -8.38 -13.16
N SER A 42 15.02 -8.74 -14.40
CA SER A 42 14.06 -9.28 -15.37
C SER A 42 13.61 -10.70 -15.02
N GLU A 43 14.48 -11.49 -14.39
CA GLU A 43 14.19 -12.86 -13.93
C GLU A 43 13.38 -12.91 -12.63
N MET A 44 13.38 -11.81 -11.86
CA MET A 44 12.68 -11.77 -10.58
C MET A 44 11.15 -11.85 -10.76
N PRO A 45 10.44 -12.68 -9.98
CA PRO A 45 8.98 -12.76 -10.06
C PRO A 45 8.34 -11.41 -9.72
N ARG A 46 7.59 -10.84 -10.68
CA ARG A 46 6.89 -9.57 -10.48
C ARG A 46 5.69 -9.78 -9.56
N LYS A 47 5.76 -9.24 -8.34
CA LYS A 47 4.60 -9.18 -7.43
C LYS A 47 3.58 -8.20 -8.00
N GLN A 48 2.45 -8.71 -8.48
CA GLN A 48 1.30 -7.89 -8.84
C GLN A 48 0.59 -7.47 -7.56
N HIS A 49 0.91 -6.27 -7.06
CA HIS A 49 0.11 -5.64 -6.02
C HIS A 49 -1.16 -5.08 -6.67
N LEU A 50 -2.18 -5.92 -6.84
CA LEU A 50 -3.53 -5.41 -7.02
C LEU A 50 -3.92 -4.84 -5.67
N TYR A 51 -3.90 -3.51 -5.57
CA TYR A 51 -4.46 -2.82 -4.41
C TYR A 51 -5.91 -3.28 -4.27
N LEU A 52 -6.30 -3.61 -3.04
CA LEU A 52 -7.72 -3.82 -2.73
C LEU A 52 -8.48 -2.60 -3.27
N PRO A 53 -9.66 -2.78 -3.87
CA PRO A 53 -10.43 -1.67 -4.41
C PRO A 53 -10.63 -0.64 -3.30
N SER A 54 -9.78 0.39 -3.31
CA SER A 54 -10.01 1.58 -2.52
C SER A 54 -11.37 2.06 -2.98
N THR A 55 -12.33 2.10 -2.06
CA THR A 55 -13.69 2.56 -2.29
C THR A 55 -13.66 3.67 -3.32
N SER A 56 -14.16 3.36 -4.52
CA SER A 56 -14.29 4.33 -5.58
C SER A 56 -15.12 5.47 -5.00
N SER A 57 -14.48 6.60 -4.71
CA SER A 57 -15.18 7.81 -4.35
C SER A 57 -16.16 8.09 -5.48
N GLU A 58 -17.45 7.98 -5.17
CA GLU A 58 -18.52 8.43 -6.05
C GLU A 58 -18.16 9.85 -6.55
N GLY A 59 -17.97 10.00 -7.86
CA GLY A 59 -17.88 11.32 -8.50
C GLY A 59 -16.51 11.84 -8.94
N GLY A 60 -15.42 11.06 -8.90
CA GLY A 60 -14.08 11.52 -9.33
C GLY A 60 -13.59 10.90 -10.64
N LYS A 61 -13.45 11.71 -11.70
CA LYS A 61 -13.03 11.29 -13.06
C LYS A 61 -11.65 10.59 -13.10
N LYS A 62 -11.64 9.46 -13.83
CA LYS A 62 -10.51 8.71 -14.44
C LYS A 62 -9.65 7.86 -13.50
N ALA A 63 -9.80 6.53 -13.56
CA ALA A 63 -8.66 5.63 -13.35
C ALA A 63 -8.67 4.46 -14.33
N THR A 64 -7.52 3.80 -14.38
CA THR A 64 -7.06 2.80 -15.36
C THR A 64 -8.05 1.65 -15.64
N ILE A 65 -7.88 0.97 -16.78
CA ILE A 65 -8.73 -0.17 -17.25
C ILE A 65 -8.98 -1.21 -16.13
N SER A 66 -8.06 -1.33 -15.16
CA SER A 66 -8.21 -2.09 -13.92
C SER A 66 -9.53 -1.89 -13.15
N GLN A 67 -10.20 -0.74 -13.27
CA GLN A 67 -11.50 -0.49 -12.63
C GLN A 67 -12.63 -1.36 -13.20
N TYR A 68 -12.47 -1.86 -14.42
CA TYR A 68 -13.46 -2.69 -15.12
C TYR A 68 -13.18 -4.20 -14.95
N PHE A 69 -12.11 -4.59 -14.23
CA PHE A 69 -11.78 -5.98 -13.97
C PHE A 69 -12.15 -6.38 -12.53
N VAL A 70 -12.92 -7.47 -12.39
CA VAL A 70 -13.43 -8.00 -11.10
C VAL A 70 -12.37 -8.86 -10.38
N THR A 71 -11.09 -8.72 -10.71
CA THR A 71 -10.00 -9.48 -10.08
C THR A 71 -9.42 -8.68 -8.93
N CYS A 72 -9.48 -9.22 -7.71
CA CYS A 72 -8.87 -8.68 -6.51
C CYS A 72 -7.91 -9.72 -5.89
N ASN A 73 -7.04 -9.31 -4.97
CA ASN A 73 -6.22 -10.26 -4.21
C ASN A 73 -6.90 -10.59 -2.89
N CYS A 74 -6.76 -11.84 -2.44
CA CYS A 74 -7.27 -12.27 -1.15
C CYS A 74 -6.63 -11.45 -0.03
N ALA A 75 -7.45 -10.86 0.84
CA ALA A 75 -6.99 -10.07 1.98
C ALA A 75 -6.14 -10.86 3.00
N VAL A 76 -6.04 -12.19 2.88
CA VAL A 76 -5.23 -13.05 3.77
C VAL A 76 -3.98 -13.57 3.07
N CYS A 77 -4.14 -14.32 1.97
CA CYS A 77 -3.04 -15.02 1.30
C CYS A 77 -2.53 -14.36 0.00
N GLU A 78 -3.13 -13.23 -0.40
CA GLU A 78 -2.75 -12.46 -1.59
C GLU A 78 -2.93 -13.18 -2.94
N HIS A 79 -3.52 -14.38 -2.98
CA HIS A 79 -3.91 -15.03 -4.24
C HIS A 79 -5.06 -14.29 -4.94
N VAL A 80 -5.08 -14.34 -6.27
CA VAL A 80 -6.16 -13.72 -7.07
C VAL A 80 -7.50 -14.39 -6.76
N THR A 81 -8.52 -13.57 -6.52
CA THR A 81 -9.89 -13.96 -6.21
C THR A 81 -10.87 -12.90 -6.72
N THR A 82 -12.16 -13.19 -6.73
CA THR A 82 -13.23 -12.23 -7.09
C THR A 82 -14.02 -11.73 -5.87
N SER A 83 -13.89 -12.41 -4.72
CA SER A 83 -14.73 -12.24 -3.53
C SER A 83 -14.03 -11.57 -2.34
N GLY A 84 -12.87 -10.94 -2.54
CA GLY A 84 -12.04 -10.32 -1.48
C GLY A 84 -11.32 -11.32 -0.55
N ILE A 85 -11.92 -12.47 -0.28
CA ILE A 85 -11.32 -13.60 0.45
C ILE A 85 -11.52 -14.88 -0.37
N CYS A 86 -10.45 -15.65 -0.60
CA CYS A 86 -10.52 -16.88 -1.36
C CYS A 86 -11.19 -18.03 -0.57
N PRO A 87 -11.77 -19.05 -1.24
CA PRO A 87 -12.46 -20.15 -0.57
C PRO A 87 -11.61 -20.89 0.47
N ALA A 88 -10.31 -21.07 0.20
CA ALA A 88 -9.39 -21.72 1.13
C ALA A 88 -9.26 -20.97 2.46
N CYS A 89 -9.19 -19.63 2.42
CA CYS A 89 -9.12 -18.81 3.63
C CYS A 89 -10.47 -18.71 4.36
N GLN A 90 -11.60 -18.86 3.66
CA GLN A 90 -12.92 -18.90 4.29
C GLN A 90 -13.11 -20.14 5.17
N GLN A 91 -12.48 -21.27 4.82
CA GLN A 91 -12.53 -22.51 5.63
C GLN A 91 -11.78 -22.41 6.97
N GLN A 92 -11.04 -21.33 7.21
CA GLN A 92 -10.26 -21.11 8.43
C GLN A 92 -10.66 -19.79 9.12
N PRO A 93 -11.84 -19.72 9.76
CA PRO A 93 -12.39 -18.46 10.28
C PRO A 93 -11.53 -17.84 11.39
N GLN A 94 -10.85 -18.65 12.21
CA GLN A 94 -9.95 -18.15 13.26
C GLN A 94 -8.71 -17.45 12.67
N CYS A 95 -8.08 -18.06 11.66
CA CYS A 95 -6.94 -17.47 10.95
C CYS A 95 -7.37 -16.21 10.18
N LEU A 96 -8.55 -16.24 9.56
CA LEU A 96 -9.14 -15.09 8.89
C LEU A 96 -9.32 -13.92 9.87
N ALA A 97 -10.03 -14.13 10.98
CA ALA A 97 -10.31 -13.10 11.98
C ALA A 97 -9.04 -12.45 12.53
N THR A 98 -8.07 -13.26 12.94
CA THR A 98 -6.80 -12.79 13.51
C THR A 98 -5.95 -12.03 12.47
N THR A 99 -5.92 -12.49 11.22
CA THR A 99 -5.17 -11.82 10.15
C THR A 99 -5.78 -10.46 9.80
N LEU A 100 -7.11 -10.40 9.61
CA LEU A 100 -7.79 -9.15 9.29
C LEU A 100 -7.66 -8.12 10.43
N ALA A 101 -7.88 -8.55 11.67
CA ALA A 101 -7.71 -7.69 12.85
C ALA A 101 -6.25 -7.24 13.01
N GLY A 102 -5.29 -8.13 12.74
CA GLY A 102 -3.86 -7.83 12.75
C GLY A 102 -3.49 -6.74 11.74
N LYS A 103 -4.06 -6.77 10.53
CA LYS A 103 -3.84 -5.74 9.50
C LYS A 103 -4.35 -4.37 9.94
N ILE A 104 -5.60 -4.29 10.44
CA ILE A 104 -6.18 -3.03 10.95
C ILE A 104 -5.30 -2.48 12.08
N ARG A 105 -4.96 -3.31 13.08
CA ARG A 105 -4.12 -2.92 14.20
C ARG A 105 -2.74 -2.42 13.77
N ALA A 106 -2.14 -3.03 12.75
CA ALA A 106 -0.86 -2.60 12.22
C ALA A 106 -0.94 -1.19 11.60
N TRP A 107 -1.99 -0.91 10.83
CA TRP A 107 -2.22 0.42 10.26
C TRP A 107 -2.52 1.47 11.32
N GLU A 108 -3.38 1.17 12.30
CA GLU A 108 -3.68 2.05 13.43
C GLU A 108 -2.42 2.42 14.21
N ARG A 109 -1.60 1.41 14.55
CA ARG A 109 -0.33 1.62 15.23
C ARG A 109 0.62 2.50 14.41
N LYS A 110 0.68 2.30 13.10
CA LYS A 110 1.53 3.09 12.19
C LYS A 110 1.09 4.56 12.17
N VAL A 111 -0.21 4.82 12.02
CA VAL A 111 -0.77 6.18 12.07
C VAL A 111 -0.49 6.84 13.41
N ALA A 112 -0.77 6.15 14.52
CA ALA A 112 -0.52 6.68 15.86
C ALA A 112 0.95 7.01 16.10
N LEU A 113 1.87 6.13 15.68
CA LEU A 113 3.31 6.35 15.85
C LEU A 113 3.79 7.55 15.03
N VAL A 114 3.39 7.66 13.77
CA VAL A 114 3.81 8.77 12.91
C VAL A 114 3.23 10.10 13.41
N ASN A 115 1.98 10.11 13.85
CA ASN A 115 1.37 11.31 14.43
C ASN A 115 2.07 11.73 15.72
N LYS A 116 2.48 10.78 16.57
CA LYS A 116 3.27 11.09 17.78
C LYS A 116 4.61 11.76 17.44
N ILE A 117 5.29 11.31 16.38
CA ILE A 117 6.52 11.96 15.89
C ILE A 117 6.23 13.40 15.46
N CYS A 118 5.17 13.62 14.68
CA CYS A 118 4.78 14.96 14.26
C CYS A 118 4.37 15.87 15.43
N GLN A 119 3.61 15.36 16.40
CA GLN A 119 3.23 16.10 17.61
C GLN A 119 4.47 16.50 18.43
N SER A 120 5.43 15.58 18.59
CA SER A 120 6.70 15.88 19.26
C SER A 120 7.51 16.94 18.51
N CYS A 121 7.54 16.89 17.17
CA CYS A 121 8.26 17.86 16.35
C CYS A 121 7.61 19.25 16.37
N CYS A 122 6.27 19.31 16.34
CA CYS A 122 5.52 20.57 16.35
C CYS A 122 5.31 21.15 17.76
N GLY A 123 5.63 20.40 18.82
CA GLY A 123 5.44 20.84 20.21
C GLY A 123 3.97 21.03 20.61
N ARG A 124 3.02 20.41 19.90
CA ARG A 124 1.58 20.55 20.18
C ARG A 124 0.85 19.19 20.10
N PRO A 125 -0.09 18.91 21.01
CA PRO A 125 -0.85 17.67 21.02
C PRO A 125 -2.03 17.65 20.02
N SER A 126 -2.36 18.80 19.41
CA SER A 126 -3.54 18.98 18.54
C SER A 126 -3.34 18.42 17.13
N GLU A 127 -4.27 18.79 16.24
CA GLU A 127 -4.19 18.54 14.80
C GLU A 127 -2.84 18.93 14.19
N ILE A 128 -2.36 18.08 13.29
CA ILE A 128 -1.08 18.23 12.59
C ILE A 128 -1.35 18.80 11.19
N ASP A 129 -1.22 20.11 11.05
CA ASP A 129 -1.36 20.87 9.78
C ASP A 129 -0.01 21.08 9.06
N CYS A 130 1.08 20.43 9.51
CA CYS A 130 2.41 20.59 8.92
C CYS A 130 2.46 20.10 7.46
N LEU A 131 2.91 20.98 6.54
CA LEU A 131 3.05 20.72 5.10
C LEU A 131 4.51 20.89 4.59
N SER A 132 5.50 20.82 5.48
CA SER A 132 6.91 20.94 5.07
C SER A 132 7.31 19.80 4.14
N LEU A 133 7.56 20.14 2.86
CA LEU A 133 7.92 19.18 1.82
C LEU A 133 9.34 18.60 1.99
N ASP A 134 10.19 19.29 2.76
CA ASP A 134 11.53 18.83 3.12
C ASP A 134 11.52 17.82 4.28
N CYS A 135 10.39 17.69 4.98
CA CYS A 135 10.25 16.74 6.07
C CYS A 135 9.95 15.33 5.53
N PRO A 136 10.83 14.32 5.75
CA PRO A 136 10.57 12.96 5.30
C PRO A 136 9.37 12.31 6.02
N VAL A 137 9.03 12.80 7.21
CA VAL A 137 7.89 12.30 7.99
C VAL A 137 6.56 12.69 7.35
N LEU A 138 6.49 13.79 6.59
CA LEU A 138 5.28 14.19 5.85
C LEU A 138 4.81 13.07 4.93
N TYR A 139 5.71 12.53 4.11
CA TYR A 139 5.40 11.47 3.16
C TYR A 139 5.02 10.17 3.88
N ARG A 140 5.69 9.84 4.99
CA ARG A 140 5.34 8.67 5.83
C ARG A 140 3.95 8.82 6.46
N ARG A 141 3.59 10.01 6.93
CA ARG A 141 2.28 10.33 7.50
C ARG A 141 1.20 10.15 6.44
N HIS A 142 1.40 10.74 5.28
CA HIS A 142 0.47 10.62 4.17
C HIS A 142 0.29 9.16 3.72
N GLN A 143 1.38 8.40 3.60
CA GLN A 143 1.31 6.96 3.30
C GLN A 143 0.58 6.17 4.39
N ALA A 144 0.84 6.44 5.67
CA ALA A 144 0.16 5.76 6.78
C ALA A 144 -1.36 6.01 6.76
N HIS A 145 -1.79 7.24 6.47
CA HIS A 145 -3.21 7.56 6.30
C HIS A 145 -3.82 6.88 5.07
N LYS A 146 -3.10 6.84 3.94
CA LYS A 146 -3.53 6.10 2.74
C LYS A 146 -3.73 4.61 3.02
N ASP A 147 -2.77 3.98 3.70
CA ASP A 147 -2.87 2.57 4.11
C ASP A 147 -4.08 2.37 5.05
N PHE A 148 -4.30 3.28 6.00
CA PHE A 148 -5.41 3.18 6.94
C PHE A 148 -6.79 3.37 6.30
N LYS A 149 -6.93 4.09 5.18
CA LYS A 149 -8.20 4.15 4.41
C LYS A 149 -8.65 2.75 3.94
N GLN A 150 -7.74 1.79 3.80
CA GLN A 150 -8.09 0.40 3.46
C GLN A 150 -8.72 -0.35 4.63
N ALA A 151 -8.67 0.17 5.86
CA ALA A 151 -9.26 -0.46 7.03
C ALA A 151 -10.78 -0.63 6.90
N ASP A 152 -11.47 0.31 6.25
CA ASP A 152 -12.93 0.24 6.06
C ASP A 152 -13.31 -0.99 5.23
N TYR A 153 -12.63 -1.19 4.10
CA TYR A 153 -12.80 -2.39 3.29
C TYR A 153 -12.52 -3.70 4.08
N ILE A 154 -11.49 -3.70 4.93
CA ILE A 154 -11.20 -4.88 5.77
C ILE A 154 -12.28 -5.09 6.84
N ARG A 155 -12.85 -4.03 7.41
CA ARG A 155 -13.97 -4.11 8.36
C ARG A 155 -15.24 -4.65 7.68
N ASP A 156 -15.51 -4.25 6.44
CA ASP A 156 -16.63 -4.77 5.66
C ASP A 156 -16.47 -6.29 5.43
N LEU A 157 -15.26 -6.75 5.09
CA LEU A 157 -14.96 -8.17 4.98
C LEU A 157 -15.12 -8.92 6.31
N GLN A 158 -14.76 -8.30 7.44
CA GLN A 158 -14.99 -8.90 8.75
C GLN A 158 -16.49 -9.07 9.02
N GLN A 159 -17.31 -8.06 8.75
CA GLN A 159 -18.76 -8.14 8.95
C GLN A 159 -19.41 -9.18 8.04
N GLN A 160 -18.94 -9.31 6.80
CA GLN A 160 -19.49 -10.23 5.82
C GLN A 160 -19.17 -11.70 6.13
N TYR A 161 -17.95 -12.01 6.59
CA TYR A 161 -17.48 -13.40 6.71
C TYR A 161 -17.33 -13.91 8.14
N LEU A 162 -17.43 -13.04 9.16
CA LEU A 162 -17.27 -13.39 10.57
C LEU A 162 -18.48 -12.99 11.42
N SER A 163 -19.64 -12.76 10.80
CA SER A 163 -20.90 -12.62 11.53
C SER A 163 -21.28 -13.97 12.16
N PHE A 164 -21.36 -13.96 13.49
CA PHE A 164 -21.86 -15.07 14.29
C PHE A 164 -23.37 -14.92 14.49
#